data_AF-A0A2P4ZQ80-F1
#
_entry.id   AF-A0A2P4ZQ80-F1
#
_cell.length_a   1.000
_cell.length_b   1.000
_cell.length_c   1.000
_cell.angle_alpha   90.00
_cell.angle_beta   90.00
_cell.angle_gamma   90.00
#
_symmetry.space_group_name_H-M   'P 1'
#
loop_
_entity.id
_entity.type
_entity.pdbx_description
1 polymer ?
#
loop_
_entity_poly.entity_id
_entity_poly.type
_entity_poly.pdbx_seq_one_letter_code
_entity_poly.pdbx_strand_id
1 'polypeptide(L)'
;MRPVMLAVASASGGILSHLIHFIHGHRAWEAPKIVGFYFIAICLLLVRCIHSQGVVHGASNASIISASYFLGLFSSILVYRIFFHRTRRFPGPFAAKITKLYGPYEALNGKSHLRWSKHFEEYGDIVRIGKPSVE
;
A
#
# COMPACT_ATOMS: atom_id res chain seq x y z
N MET A 1 12.73 -20.96 -16.57
CA MET A 1 11.28 -20.69 -16.35
C MET A 1 10.93 -19.38 -17.06
N ARG A 2 9.80 -19.30 -17.77
CA ARG A 2 9.43 -18.07 -18.49
C ARG A 2 9.18 -16.93 -17.48
N PRO A 3 9.72 -15.73 -17.66
CA PRO A 3 9.60 -14.62 -16.70
C PRO A 3 8.13 -14.25 -16.41
N VAL A 4 7.25 -14.47 -17.39
CA VAL A 4 5.80 -14.30 -17.26
C VAL A 4 5.21 -15.18 -16.15
N MET A 5 5.63 -16.44 -16.02
CA MET A 5 5.11 -17.33 -14.98
C MET A 5 5.52 -16.87 -13.58
N LEU A 6 6.76 -16.36 -13.45
CA LEU A 6 7.25 -15.79 -12.19
C LEU A 6 6.46 -14.54 -11.80
N ALA A 7 6.17 -13.67 -12.77
CA ALA A 7 5.36 -12.47 -12.55
C ALA A 7 3.94 -12.80 -12.10
N VAL A 8 3.25 -13.73 -12.78
CA VAL A 8 1.87 -14.13 -12.45
C VAL A 8 1.80 -14.78 -11.06
N ALA A 9 2.72 -15.69 -10.74
CA ALA A 9 2.78 -16.31 -9.42
C ALA A 9 3.01 -15.28 -8.30
N SER A 10 3.93 -14.34 -8.52
CA SER A 10 4.25 -13.27 -7.56
C SER A 10 3.08 -12.32 -7.36
N ALA A 11 2.41 -11.90 -8.43
CA ALA A 11 1.22 -11.04 -8.36
C ALA A 11 0.07 -11.72 -7.60
N SER A 12 -0.15 -13.02 -7.84
CA SER A 12 -1.15 -13.82 -7.13
C SER A 12 -0.85 -13.89 -5.63
N GLY A 13 0.43 -14.07 -5.26
CA GLY A 13 0.89 -14.02 -3.87
C GLY A 13 0.64 -12.66 -3.20
N GLY A 14 0.83 -11.56 -3.93
CA GLY A 14 0.54 -10.20 -3.46
C GLY A 14 -0.96 -9.96 -3.22
N ILE A 15 -1.82 -10.50 -4.09
CA ILE A 15 -3.27 -10.45 -3.91
C ILE A 15 -3.68 -11.29 -2.69
N LEU A 16 -3.12 -12.49 -2.56
CA LEU A 16 -3.43 -13.39 -1.44
C LEU A 16 -3.01 -12.78 -0.10
N SER A 17 -1.81 -12.20 -0.03
CA SER A 17 -1.33 -11.53 1.18
C SER A 17 -2.20 -10.33 1.55
N HIS A 18 -2.74 -9.61 0.56
CA HIS A 18 -3.74 -8.58 0.82
C HIS A 18 -4.99 -9.15 1.50
N LEU A 19 -5.60 -10.18 0.91
CA LEU A 19 -6.86 -10.76 1.36
C LEU A 19 -6.77 -11.36 2.77
N ILE A 20 -5.70 -12.11 3.04
CA ILE A 20 -5.51 -12.80 4.31
C ILE A 20 -5.05 -11.81 5.38
N HIS A 21 -4.01 -11.05 5.08
CA HIS A 21 -3.33 -10.24 6.09
C HIS A 21 -3.89 -8.83 6.11
N PHE A 22 -3.80 -8.05 5.02
CA PHE A 22 -4.03 -6.59 5.03
C PHE A 22 -5.48 -6.11 5.17
N ILE A 23 -6.46 -6.96 4.89
CA ILE A 23 -7.88 -6.63 5.14
C ILE A 23 -8.20 -6.62 6.64
N HIS A 24 -7.49 -7.40 7.45
CA HIS A 24 -7.79 -7.60 8.86
C HIS A 24 -6.93 -6.71 9.77
N GLY A 25 -7.56 -5.73 10.43
CA GLY A 25 -7.00 -5.01 11.58
C GLY A 25 -6.33 -3.66 11.30
N HIS A 26 -6.17 -2.86 12.37
CA HIS A 26 -5.50 -1.56 12.33
C HIS A 26 -3.97 -1.72 12.49
N ARG A 27 -3.28 -2.09 11.41
CA ARG A 27 -1.82 -2.31 11.41
C ARG A 27 -0.96 -1.06 11.17
N ALA A 28 -1.49 0.14 11.42
CA ALA A 28 -0.70 1.36 11.22
C ALA A 28 0.54 1.41 12.13
N TRP A 29 0.42 0.90 13.35
CA TRP A 29 1.52 0.84 14.33
C TRP A 29 2.57 -0.23 14.00
N GLU A 30 2.21 -1.21 13.18
CA GLU A 30 3.11 -2.27 12.75
C GLU A 30 3.76 -1.98 11.39
N ALA A 31 3.44 -0.83 10.77
CA ALA A 31 4.01 -0.40 9.50
C ALA A 31 5.55 -0.49 9.45
N PRO A 32 6.34 -0.02 10.45
CA PRO A 32 7.80 -0.15 10.38
C PRO A 32 8.26 -1.62 10.39
N LYS A 33 7.58 -2.50 11.12
CA LYS A 33 7.90 -3.94 11.15
C LYS A 33 7.62 -4.60 9.80
N ILE A 34 6.50 -4.24 9.17
CA ILE A 34 6.12 -4.74 7.84
C ILE A 34 7.14 -4.27 6.79
N VAL A 35 7.54 -3.00 6.82
CA VAL A 35 8.56 -2.46 5.91
C VAL A 35 9.90 -3.19 6.11
N GLY A 36 10.32 -3.39 7.37
CA GLY A 36 11.54 -4.14 7.68
C GLY A 36 11.49 -5.58 7.16
N PHE A 37 10.36 -6.28 7.34
CA PHE A 37 10.16 -7.63 6.80
C PHE A 37 10.31 -7.69 5.28
N TYR A 38 9.65 -6.78 4.55
CA TYR A 38 9.76 -6.73 3.10
C TYR A 38 11.16 -6.35 2.62
N PHE A 39 11.83 -5.43 3.32
CA PHE A 39 13.19 -5.05 2.99
C PHE A 39 14.15 -6.24 3.10
N ILE A 40 14.09 -6.98 4.23
CA ILE A 40 14.88 -8.20 4.44
C ILE A 40 14.54 -9.25 3.36
N ALA A 41 13.25 -9.46 3.07
CA ALA A 41 12.82 -10.42 2.06
C ALA A 41 13.36 -10.10 0.66
N ILE A 42 13.33 -8.82 0.23
CA ILE A 42 13.89 -8.38 -1.06
C ILE A 42 15.41 -8.58 -1.09
N CYS A 43 16.12 -8.23 -0.01
CA CYS A 43 17.56 -8.45 0.07
C CYS A 43 17.91 -9.93 -0.04
N LEU A 44 17.20 -10.82 0.67
CA LEU A 44 17.40 -12.26 0.58
C LEU A 44 17.09 -12.80 -0.82
N LEU A 45 16.00 -12.34 -1.44
CA LEU A 45 15.63 -12.71 -2.80
C LEU A 45 16.72 -12.31 -3.80
N LEU A 46 17.23 -11.08 -3.71
CA LEU A 46 18.31 -10.57 -4.55
C LEU A 46 19.57 -11.42 -4.41
N VAL A 47 20.03 -11.67 -3.18
CA VAL A 47 21.21 -12.50 -2.93
C VAL A 47 21.02 -13.91 -3.51
N ARG A 48 19.84 -14.51 -3.32
CA ARG A 48 19.55 -15.86 -3.84
C ARG A 48 19.51 -15.91 -5.36
N CYS A 49 18.90 -14.93 -6.01
CA CYS A 49 18.85 -14.86 -7.47
C CYS A 49 20.23 -14.60 -8.07
N ILE A 50 21.05 -13.72 -7.47
CA ILE A 50 22.42 -13.44 -7.92
C ILE A 50 23.30 -14.69 -7.77
N HIS A 51 23.21 -15.37 -6.63
CA HIS A 51 24.01 -16.58 -6.37
C HIS A 51 23.67 -17.73 -7.32
N SER A 52 22.40 -17.88 -7.71
CA SER A 52 21.95 -19.00 -8.54
C SER A 52 22.08 -18.75 -10.05
N GLN A 53 21.96 -17.51 -10.51
CA GLN A 53 21.83 -17.17 -11.94
C GLN A 53 22.85 -16.13 -12.42
N GLY A 54 23.76 -15.71 -11.55
CA GLY A 54 24.69 -14.61 -11.81
C GLY A 54 24.03 -13.23 -11.63
N VAL A 55 24.86 -12.19 -11.65
CA VAL A 55 24.45 -10.83 -11.27
C VAL A 55 23.35 -10.28 -12.16
N VAL A 56 23.51 -10.36 -13.48
CA VAL A 56 22.60 -9.70 -14.45
C VAL A 56 21.23 -10.38 -14.49
N HIS A 57 21.19 -11.69 -14.73
CA HIS A 57 19.95 -12.44 -14.80
C HIS A 57 19.26 -12.54 -13.43
N GLY A 58 20.05 -12.67 -12.36
CA GLY A 58 19.56 -12.68 -10.99
C GLY A 58 18.87 -11.37 -10.59
N ALA A 59 19.50 -10.23 -10.87
CA ALA A 59 18.92 -8.92 -10.58
C ALA A 59 17.64 -8.65 -11.38
N SER A 60 17.61 -9.02 -12.66
CA SER A 60 16.42 -8.87 -13.52
C SER A 60 15.25 -9.72 -13.02
N ASN A 61 15.47 -10.99 -12.67
CA ASN A 61 14.39 -11.85 -12.17
C ASN A 61 13.90 -11.39 -10.79
N ALA A 62 14.80 -10.97 -9.90
CA ALA A 62 14.43 -10.45 -8.59
C ALA A 62 13.59 -9.15 -8.70
N SER A 63 13.91 -8.26 -9.64
CA SER A 63 13.14 -7.05 -9.86
C SER A 63 11.76 -7.35 -10.46
N ILE A 64 11.65 -8.29 -11.41
CA ILE A 64 10.37 -8.75 -11.97
C ILE A 64 9.47 -9.34 -10.87
N ILE A 65 10.01 -10.23 -10.03
CA ILE A 65 9.27 -10.87 -8.92
C ILE A 65 8.77 -9.81 -7.94
N SER A 66 9.66 -8.94 -7.48
CA SER A 66 9.33 -7.91 -6.50
C SER A 66 8.30 -6.92 -7.05
N ALA A 67 8.50 -6.41 -8.27
CA ALA A 67 7.59 -5.46 -8.89
C ALA A 67 6.20 -6.08 -9.11
N SER A 68 6.12 -7.32 -9.61
CA SER A 68 4.85 -7.99 -9.85
C SER A 68 4.08 -8.26 -8.55
N TYR A 69 4.78 -8.64 -7.48
CA TYR A 69 4.19 -8.82 -6.16
C TYR A 69 3.58 -7.52 -5.63
N PHE A 70 4.36 -6.42 -5.62
CA PHE A 70 3.88 -5.14 -5.12
C PHE A 70 2.75 -4.57 -5.98
N LEU A 71 2.82 -4.70 -7.30
CA LEU A 71 1.73 -4.29 -8.20
C LEU A 71 0.43 -5.05 -7.88
N GLY A 72 0.49 -6.37 -7.71
CA GLY A 72 -0.67 -7.18 -7.32
C GLY A 72 -1.24 -6.77 -5.95
N LEU A 73 -0.36 -6.60 -4.96
CA LEU A 73 -0.71 -6.18 -3.60
C LEU A 73 -1.40 -4.81 -3.59
N PHE A 74 -0.76 -3.78 -4.17
CA PHE A 74 -1.29 -2.42 -4.15
C PHE A 74 -2.56 -2.27 -4.99
N SER A 75 -2.63 -2.93 -6.15
CA SER A 75 -3.84 -2.96 -6.96
C SER A 75 -5.00 -3.58 -6.18
N SER A 76 -4.79 -4.73 -5.53
CA SER A 76 -5.82 -5.38 -4.71
C SER A 76 -6.28 -4.49 -3.54
N ILE A 77 -5.34 -3.82 -2.86
CA ILE A 77 -5.64 -2.85 -1.80
C ILE A 77 -6.50 -1.70 -2.33
N LEU A 78 -6.13 -1.13 -3.47
CA LEU A 78 -6.81 0.02 -4.07
C LEU A 78 -8.25 -0.35 -4.44
N VAL A 79 -8.42 -1.46 -5.14
CA VAL A 79 -9.75 -1.98 -5.55
C VAL A 79 -10.62 -2.22 -4.31
N TYR A 80 -10.09 -2.88 -3.28
CA TYR A 80 -10.83 -3.10 -2.05
C TYR A 80 -11.22 -1.79 -1.33
N ARG A 81 -10.31 -0.83 -1.25
CA ARG A 81 -10.54 0.46 -0.57
C ARG A 81 -11.57 1.35 -1.26
N ILE A 82 -11.62 1.30 -2.58
CA ILE A 82 -12.55 2.10 -3.38
C ILE A 82 -13.93 1.45 -3.42
N PHE A 83 -14.00 0.15 -3.69
CA PHE A 83 -15.28 -0.53 -3.98
C PHE A 83 -15.89 -1.26 -2.77
N PHE A 84 -15.08 -1.88 -1.92
CA PHE A 84 -15.56 -2.83 -0.90
C PHE A 84 -15.44 -2.30 0.53
N HIS A 85 -14.74 -1.19 0.76
CA HIS A 85 -14.55 -0.64 2.09
C HIS A 85 -15.83 -0.04 2.67
N ARG A 86 -16.13 -0.36 3.94
CA ARG A 86 -17.37 0.08 4.64
C ARG A 86 -17.56 1.59 4.67
N THR A 87 -16.46 2.37 4.68
CA THR A 87 -16.50 3.84 4.67
C THR A 87 -16.65 4.46 3.29
N ARG A 88 -16.89 3.67 2.22
CA ARG A 88 -17.16 4.21 0.87
C ARG A 88 -18.42 5.07 0.78
N ARG A 89 -19.34 4.92 1.74
CA ARG A 89 -20.60 5.67 1.82
C ARG A 89 -20.42 7.13 2.20
N PHE A 90 -19.27 7.49 2.77
CA PHE A 90 -19.00 8.85 3.19
C PHE A 90 -18.24 9.61 2.10
N PRO A 91 -18.64 10.86 1.79
CA PRO A 91 -17.96 11.70 0.82
C PRO A 91 -16.58 12.14 1.37
N GLY A 92 -15.70 12.59 0.46
CA GLY A 92 -14.37 13.06 0.83
C GLY A 92 -13.37 13.02 -0.33
N PRO A 93 -12.20 13.65 -0.14
CA PRO A 93 -11.20 13.82 -1.19
C PRO A 93 -10.66 12.46 -1.67
N PHE A 94 -10.40 12.34 -2.97
CA PHE A 94 -9.98 11.09 -3.60
C PHE A 94 -8.69 10.53 -3.00
N ALA A 95 -7.74 11.40 -2.64
CA ALA A 95 -6.50 11.02 -1.98
C ALA A 95 -6.74 10.33 -0.61
N ALA A 96 -7.75 10.76 0.15
CA ALA A 96 -8.16 10.13 1.41
C ALA A 96 -8.84 8.76 1.22
N LYS A 97 -9.37 8.47 0.02
CA LYS A 97 -9.90 7.15 -0.33
C LYS A 97 -8.79 6.14 -0.60
N ILE A 98 -7.71 6.60 -1.25
CA ILE A 98 -6.58 5.77 -1.67
C ILE A 98 -5.63 5.50 -0.50
N THR A 99 -5.11 6.56 0.11
CA THR A 99 -4.02 6.46 1.09
C THR A 99 -4.38 7.06 2.43
N LYS A 100 -3.81 6.47 3.50
CA LYS A 100 -3.89 7.05 4.85
C LYS A 100 -2.89 8.20 5.05
N LEU A 101 -1.92 8.36 4.14
CA LEU A 101 -0.90 9.42 4.19
C LEU A 101 -1.44 10.81 3.83
N TYR A 102 -2.70 10.89 3.38
CA TYR A 102 -3.34 12.17 3.08
C TYR A 102 -3.42 13.10 4.30
N GLY A 103 -3.78 12.57 5.47
CA GLY A 103 -3.88 13.37 6.71
C GLY A 103 -2.55 14.03 7.11
N PRO A 104 -1.44 13.26 7.23
CA PRO A 104 -0.12 13.82 7.47
C PRO A 104 0.32 14.82 6.39
N TYR A 105 0.08 14.54 5.11
CA TYR A 105 0.40 15.46 4.01
C TYR A 105 -0.31 16.82 4.16
N GLU A 106 -1.59 16.79 4.50
CA GLU A 106 -2.37 18.00 4.78
C GLU A 106 -1.86 18.76 6.01
N ALA A 107 -1.39 18.03 7.02
CA ALA A 107 -0.87 18.58 8.26
C ALA A 107 0.52 19.24 8.12
N LEU A 108 1.32 18.88 7.12
CA LEU A 108 2.64 19.48 6.88
C LEU A 108 2.59 21.00 6.70
N ASN A 109 1.47 21.53 6.22
CA ASN A 109 1.30 22.97 6.03
C ASN A 109 0.94 23.73 7.33
N GLY A 110 0.78 23.04 8.46
CA GLY A 110 0.39 23.62 9.76
C GLY A 110 -1.04 24.20 9.81
N LYS A 111 -1.74 24.19 8.68
CA LYS A 111 -3.08 24.78 8.50
C LYS A 111 -4.17 23.72 8.40
N SER A 112 -3.97 22.58 9.07
CA SER A 112 -4.87 21.43 9.02
C SER A 112 -6.30 21.86 9.34
N HIS A 113 -6.50 22.65 10.40
CA HIS A 113 -7.81 23.13 10.84
C HIS A 113 -8.60 23.88 9.74
N LEU A 114 -7.92 24.69 8.91
CA LEU A 114 -8.55 25.38 7.77
C LEU A 114 -8.99 24.38 6.68
N ARG A 115 -8.15 23.37 6.41
CA ARG A 115 -8.47 22.31 5.45
C ARG A 115 -9.68 21.49 5.93
N TRP A 116 -9.77 21.19 7.23
CA TRP A 116 -10.94 20.53 7.82
C TRP A 116 -12.21 21.35 7.62
N SER A 117 -12.19 22.65 7.92
CA SER A 117 -13.34 23.54 7.71
C SER A 117 -13.80 23.51 6.25
N LYS A 118 -12.86 23.65 5.31
CA LYS A 118 -13.15 23.59 3.87
C LYS A 118 -13.75 22.24 3.45
N HIS A 119 -13.28 21.15 4.03
CA HIS A 119 -13.84 19.83 3.74
C HIS A 119 -15.27 19.66 4.23
N PHE A 120 -15.63 20.20 5.40
CA PHE A 120 -17.02 20.19 5.86
C PHE A 120 -17.92 21.07 4.99
N GLU A 121 -17.43 22.21 4.52
CA GLU A 121 -18.16 23.05 3.54
C GLU A 121 -18.37 22.33 2.20
N GLU A 122 -17.36 21.59 1.70
CA GLU A 122 -17.40 20.96 0.38
C GLU A 122 -18.14 19.61 0.36
N TYR A 123 -18.01 18.81 1.43
CA TYR A 123 -18.50 17.43 1.48
C TYR A 123 -19.65 17.21 2.49
N GLY A 124 -19.99 18.23 3.29
CA GLY A 124 -21.05 18.18 4.31
C GLY A 124 -20.57 17.67 5.68
N ASP A 125 -21.53 17.37 6.56
CA ASP A 125 -21.30 17.11 7.98
C ASP A 125 -20.40 15.90 8.30
N ILE A 126 -20.26 14.95 7.37
CA ILE A 126 -19.45 13.74 7.57
C ILE A 126 -18.50 13.52 6.39
N VAL A 127 -17.20 13.64 6.65
CA VAL A 127 -16.14 13.48 5.64
C VAL A 127 -15.22 12.31 5.98
N ARG A 128 -14.89 11.49 4.97
CA ARG A 128 -13.89 10.42 5.09
C ARG A 128 -12.48 11.01 5.06
N ILE A 129 -11.93 11.32 6.24
CA ILE A 129 -10.52 11.71 6.40
C ILE A 129 -9.88 10.84 7.50
N GLY A 130 -8.63 10.44 7.32
CA GLY A 130 -7.88 9.72 8.34
C GLY A 130 -7.60 10.64 9.53
N LYS A 131 -7.87 10.17 10.76
CA LYS A 131 -7.58 10.93 11.99
C LYS A 131 -6.10 11.37 11.97
N PRO A 132 -5.79 12.65 12.16
CA PRO A 132 -4.42 13.06 12.38
C PRO A 132 -3.93 12.37 13.66
N SER A 133 -2.69 11.91 13.67
CA SER A 133 -2.01 11.47 14.89
C SER A 133 -1.92 12.68 15.80
N VAL A 134 -2.86 12.75 16.74
CA VAL A 134 -2.77 13.65 17.88
C VAL A 134 -1.97 12.84 18.89
N GLU A 135 -0.67 13.12 18.97
CA GLU A 135 0.10 12.93 20.21
C GLU A 135 -0.19 14.09 21.15
#